data_AF-M6ZRK6-F1
#
_entry.id   AF-M6ZRK6-F1
#
_cell.length_a   1.000
_cell.length_b   1.000
_cell.length_c   1.000
_cell.angle_alpha   90.00
_cell.angle_beta   90.00
_cell.angle_gamma   90.00
#
_symmetry.space_group_name_H-M   'P 1'
#
loop_
_entity.id
_entity.type
_entity.pdbx_description
1 polymer ?
#
loop_
_entity_poly.entity_id
_entity_poly.type
_entity_poly.pdbx_seq_one_letter_code
_entity_poly.pdbx_strand_id
1 'polypeptide(L)' 'MDELVEITTWNQLKLISKPLGLLNVNGYFEYLLKQLGRMVDDGFLDSETKEGLIVSEDPEELLDLLSRRFV' A
#
# COMPACT_ATOMS: atom_id res chain seq x y z
N MET A 1 -1.76 12.09 1.81
CA MET A 1 -2.85 11.17 1.39
C MET A 1 -3.02 11.19 -0.11
N ASP A 2 -3.12 12.37 -0.72
CA ASP A 2 -3.18 12.54 -2.17
C ASP A 2 -2.09 11.77 -2.95
N GLU A 3 -0.82 11.97 -2.61
CA GLU A 3 0.32 11.29 -3.25
C GLU A 3 0.27 9.76 -3.14
N LEU A 4 -0.19 9.22 -2.00
CA LEU A 4 -0.31 7.78 -1.80
C LEU A 4 -1.40 7.21 -2.72
N VAL A 5 -2.53 7.89 -2.85
CA VAL A 5 -3.62 7.46 -3.72
C VAL A 5 -3.21 7.58 -5.18
N GLU A 6 -2.53 8.67 -5.57
CA GLU A 6 -2.02 8.86 -6.92
C GLU A 6 -1.05 7.73 -7.32
N ILE A 7 -0.03 7.47 -6.50
CA ILE A 7 0.98 6.45 -6.82
C ILE A 7 0.40 5.03 -6.80
N THR A 8 -0.59 4.77 -5.93
CA THR A 8 -1.33 3.49 -5.91
C THR A 8 -2.13 3.32 -7.20
N THR A 9 -2.81 4.38 -7.66
CA THR A 9 -3.56 4.38 -8.92
C THR A 9 -2.63 4.14 -10.11
N TRP A 10 -1.45 4.76 -10.14
CA TRP A 10 -0.49 4.55 -11.22
C TRP A 10 0.05 3.11 -11.27
N ASN A 11 0.28 2.48 -10.10
CA ASN A 11 0.61 1.06 -10.03
C ASN A 11 -0.55 0.17 -10.48
N GLN A 12 -1.79 0.46 -10.06
CA GLN A 12 -2.99 -0.27 -10.47
C GLN A 12 -3.20 -0.24 -12.00
N LEU A 13 -2.98 0.92 -12.61
CA LEU A 13 -3.03 1.11 -14.07
C LEU A 13 -1.79 0.58 -14.80
N LYS A 14 -0.81 0.04 -14.06
CA LYS A 14 0.47 -0.47 -14.59
C LYS A 14 1.28 0.58 -15.35
N LEU A 15 1.09 1.87 -15.03
CA LEU A 15 1.90 2.97 -15.56
C LEU A 15 3.28 2.99 -14.94
N ILE A 16 3.38 2.52 -13.70
CA ILE A 16 4.62 2.22 -12.99
C ILE A 16 4.54 0.80 -12.44
N SER A 17 5.70 0.21 -12.16
CA SER A 17 5.82 -1.11 -11.54
C SER A 17 6.87 -1.03 -10.45
N LYS A 18 6.51 -0.40 -9.33
CA LYS A 18 7.40 -0.20 -8.18
C LYS A 18 6.68 -0.60 -6.89
N PRO A 19 7.38 -1.26 -5.94
CA PRO A 19 6.76 -1.61 -4.67
C PRO A 19 6.38 -0.36 -3.89
N LEU A 20 5.22 -0.41 -3.21
CA LEU A 20 4.71 0.66 -2.37
C LEU A 20 4.79 0.25 -0.90
N GLY A 21 5.29 1.15 -0.06
CA GLY A 21 5.46 0.92 1.36
C GLY A 21 4.78 2.01 2.19
N LEU A 22 4.13 1.63 3.29
CA LEU A 22 3.51 2.51 4.26
C LEU A 22 4.05 2.18 5.67
N LEU A 23 4.80 3.11 6.25
CA LEU A 23 5.28 3.01 7.62
C LEU A 23 4.16 3.44 8.59
N ASN A 24 3.60 2.50 9.34
CA ASN A 24 2.46 2.70 10.23
C ASN A 24 2.85 2.96 11.69
N VAL A 25 3.57 4.05 11.94
CA VAL A 25 4.07 4.39 13.28
C VAL A 25 2.91 4.51 14.29
N ASN A 26 2.94 3.71 15.36
CA ASN A 26 1.94 3.69 16.43
C ASN A 26 0.48 3.58 15.93
N GLY A 27 0.26 2.87 14.82
CA GLY A 27 -1.08 2.70 14.25
C GLY A 27 -1.69 3.96 13.62
N TYR A 28 -0.90 4.97 13.27
CA TYR A 28 -1.40 6.23 12.70
C TYR A 28 -2.29 6.03 11.46
N PHE A 29 -1.96 5.08 10.59
CA PHE A 29 -2.70 4.76 9.37
C PHE A 29 -3.75 3.66 9.52
N GLU A 30 -4.04 3.20 10.74
CA GLU A 30 -4.97 2.09 11.00
C GLU A 30 -6.36 2.32 10.37
N TYR A 31 -6.90 3.54 10.49
CA TYR A 31 -8.20 3.86 9.91
C TYR A 31 -8.18 3.93 8.38
N LEU A 32 -7.05 4.35 7.79
CA LEU A 32 -6.87 4.32 6.33
C LEU A 32 -6.87 2.88 5.82
N LEU A 33 -6.14 1.98 6.48
CA LEU A 33 -6.08 0.57 6.11
C LEU A 33 -7.46 -0.10 6.21
N LYS A 34 -8.23 0.24 7.23
CA LYS A 34 -9.64 -0.18 7.36
C LYS A 34 -10.51 0.35 6.22
N GLN A 35 -10.35 1.61 5.85
CA GLN A 35 -11.06 2.20 4.71
C GLN A 35 -10.72 1.48 3.39
N LEU A 36 -9.44 1.20 3.13
CA LEU A 36 -9.01 0.44 1.95
C LEU A 36 -9.60 -0.99 1.97
N GLY A 37 -9.65 -1.63 3.13
CA GLY A 37 -10.33 -2.92 3.28
C GLY A 37 -11.81 -2.85 2.91
N ARG A 38 -12.52 -1.84 3.41
CA ARG A 38 -13.93 -1.65 3.07
C ARG A 38 -14.15 -1.39 1.58
N MET A 39 -13.26 -0.64 0.93
CA MET A 39 -13.32 -0.41 -0.51
C MET A 39 -13.15 -1.70 -1.32
N VAL A 40 -12.34 -2.64 -0.84
CA VAL A 40 -12.25 -3.98 -1.45
C VAL A 40 -13.55 -4.75 -1.27
N ASP A 41 -14.09 -4.77 -0.04
CA ASP A 41 -15.34 -5.49 0.26
C ASP A 41 -16.54 -4.97 -0.55
N ASP A 42 -16.60 -3.66 -0.76
CA ASP A 42 -17.66 -3.00 -1.54
C ASP A 42 -17.40 -3.04 -3.07
N GLY A 43 -16.25 -3.55 -3.53
CA GLY A 43 -15.91 -3.71 -4.94
C GLY A 43 -15.38 -2.45 -5.65
N PHE A 44 -14.95 -1.43 -4.89
CA PHE A 44 -14.35 -0.21 -5.42
C PHE A 44 -12.83 -0.30 -5.61
N LEU A 45 -12.17 -1.25 -4.94
CA LEU A 45 -10.74 -1.51 -5.04
C LEU A 45 -10.51 -3.00 -5.26
N ASP A 46 -9.60 -3.38 -6.16
CA ASP A 46 -9.21 -4.78 -6.30
C ASP A 46 -8.30 -5.22 -5.15
N SER A 47 -8.40 -6.50 -4.77
CA SER A 47 -7.61 -7.05 -3.66
C SER A 47 -6.11 -7.02 -3.95
N GLU A 48 -5.70 -7.20 -5.21
CA GLU A 48 -4.30 -7.18 -5.63
C GLU A 48 -3.64 -5.82 -5.37
N THR A 49 -4.34 -4.72 -5.67
CA THR A 49 -3.86 -3.36 -5.40
C THR A 49 -3.70 -3.09 -3.91
N LYS A 50 -4.63 -3.57 -3.09
CA LYS A 50 -4.51 -3.48 -1.62
C LYS A 50 -3.33 -4.32 -1.10
N GLU A 51 -3.18 -5.56 -1.57
CA GLU A 51 -2.09 -6.46 -1.20
C GLU A 51 -0.71 -5.98 -1.71
N GLY A 52 -0.70 -5.15 -2.75
CA GLY A 52 0.50 -4.49 -3.26
C GLY A 52 1.07 -3.40 -2.34
N LEU A 53 0.27 -2.89 -1.39
CA LEU A 53 0.72 -1.92 -0.39
C LEU A 53 1.33 -2.65 0.80
N ILE A 54 2.66 -2.61 0.91
CA ILE A 54 3.40 -3.19 2.02
C ILE A 54 3.26 -2.28 3.23
N VAL A 55 2.89 -2.83 4.38
CA VAL A 55 2.71 -2.08 5.63
C VAL A 55 3.60 -2.69 6.69
N SER A 56 4.35 -1.87 7.41
CA SER A 56 5.06 -2.26 8.63
C SER A 56 5.13 -1.09 9.60
N GLU A 57 5.29 -1.36 10.89
CA GLU A 57 5.58 -0.34 11.91
C GLU A 57 7.08 -0.12 12.10
N ASP A 58 7.92 -1.02 11.58
CA ASP A 58 9.36 -0.98 11.68
C ASP A 58 9.99 -0.53 10.34
N PRO A 59 10.84 0.51 10.34
CA PRO A 59 11.42 1.03 9.11
C PRO A 59 12.44 0.07 8.47
N GLU A 60 13.18 -0.72 9.24
CA GLU A 60 14.15 -1.67 8.70
C GLU A 60 13.44 -2.85 8.03
N GLU A 61 12.40 -3.37 8.68
CA GLU A 61 11.52 -4.39 8.09
C GLU A 61 10.88 -3.90 6.80
N LEU A 62 10.34 -2.68 6.79
CA LEU A 62 9.70 -2.11 5.60
C LEU A 62 10.68 -2.01 4.43
N LEU A 63 11.91 -1.56 4.67
CA LEU A 63 12.94 -1.45 3.65
C LEU A 63 13.36 -2.83 3.12
N ASP A 64 13.52 -3.83 3.98
CA ASP A 64 13.83 -5.20 3.57
C ASP A 64 12.71 -5.79 2.70
N LEU A 65 11.44 -5.63 3.10
CA LEU A 65 10.29 -6.07 2.32
C LEU A 65 10.20 -5.39 0.94
N LEU A 66 10.43 -4.08 0.89
CA LEU A 66 10.49 -3.34 -0.38
C LEU A 66 11.61 -3.88 -1.27
N SER A 67 12.81 -4.09 -0.70
CA SER A 67 14.00 -4.56 -1.43
C SER A 67 13.77 -5.89 -2.17
N ARG A 68 13.01 -6.81 -1.55
CA ARG A 68 12.69 -8.14 -2.10
C ARG A 68 11.71 -8.10 -3.28
N ARG A 69 10.96 -7.01 -3.45
CA ARG A 69 9.96 -6.84 -4.51
C ARG A 69 10.49 -6.06 -5.73
N PHE A 70 11.77 -5.64 -5.73
CA PHE A 70 12.42 -5.03 -6.91
C PHE A 70 12.85 -6.04 -7.99
N VAL A 71 12.44 -7.30 -7.91
CA VAL A 71 12.75 -8.36 -8.89
C VAL A 71 11.60 -8.54 -9.87
#